data_AF-A0A352RFY4-F1
#
_entry.id   AF-A0A352RFY4-F1
#
_cell.length_a   1.000
_cell.length_b   1.000
_cell.length_c   1.000
_cell.angle_alpha   90.00
_cell.angle_beta   90.00
_cell.angle_gamma   90.00
#
_symmetry.space_group_name_H-M   'P 1'
#
loop_
_entity.id
_entity.type
_entity.pdbx_description
1 polymer ?
#
loop_
_entity_poly.entity_id
_entity_poly.type
_entity_poly.pdbx_seq_one_letter_code
_entity_poly.pdbx_strand_id
1 'polypeptide(L)' 'MINSNQLCPVLFIPHGGGPLPLLGDESHLALVSFLKEITLSLPLPSSILIISAHWEEDKVTITNGKRPSLI' A
#
# COMPACT_ATOMS: atom_id res chain seq x y z
N MET A 1 19.94 10.18 -14.90
CA MET A 1 19.85 8.86 -15.55
C MET A 1 19.45 7.85 -14.47
N ILE A 2 18.24 7.27 -14.57
CA ILE A 2 17.84 6.19 -13.65
C ILE A 2 18.62 4.96 -14.10
N ASN A 3 19.41 4.39 -13.20
CA ASN A 3 20.16 3.17 -13.48
C ASN A 3 19.14 2.04 -13.67
N SER A 4 19.06 1.46 -14.85
CA SER A 4 18.04 0.47 -15.24
C SER A 4 18.11 -0.85 -14.46
N ASN A 5 19.11 -1.00 -13.59
CA ASN A 5 19.32 -2.13 -12.70
C ASN A 5 18.88 -1.90 -11.25
N GLN A 6 18.27 -0.74 -10.94
CA GLN A 6 17.86 -0.41 -9.58
C GLN A 6 16.43 -0.88 -9.31
N LEU A 7 16.27 -1.75 -8.31
CA LEU A 7 14.96 -2.25 -7.89
C LEU A 7 14.12 -1.12 -7.27
N CYS A 8 12.81 -1.17 -7.48
CA CYS A 8 11.87 -0.27 -6.81
C CYS A 8 11.74 -0.62 -5.32
N PRO A 9 11.45 0.35 -4.45
CA PRO A 9 11.12 0.07 -3.06
C PRO A 9 9.90 -0.85 -2.96
N VAL A 10 9.93 -1.78 -2.01
CA VAL A 10 8.82 -2.70 -1.71
C VAL A 10 8.42 -2.49 -0.26
N LEU A 11 7.12 -2.32 -0.03
CA LEU A 11 6.56 -2.12 1.32
C LEU A 11 5.45 -3.15 1.56
N PHE A 12 5.58 -3.89 2.67
CA PHE A 12 4.45 -4.62 3.23
C PHE A 12 3.63 -3.66 4.09
N ILE A 13 2.36 -3.47 3.75
CA ILE A 13 1.46 -2.54 4.43
C ILE A 13 0.68 -3.32 5.49
N PRO A 14 0.91 -3.08 6.80
CA PRO A 14 -0.01 -3.58 7.81
C PRO A 14 -1.35 -2.85 7.65
N HIS A 15 -2.46 -3.59 7.71
CA HIS A 15 -3.81 -3.04 7.56
C HIS A 15 -4.81 -3.72 8.50
N GLY A 16 -6.02 -3.17 8.57
CA GLY A 16 -7.11 -3.71 9.38
C GLY A 16 -7.61 -2.75 10.46
N GLY A 17 -8.46 -3.25 11.34
CA GLY A 17 -8.95 -2.50 12.51
C GLY A 17 -9.94 -1.38 12.20
N GLY A 18 -10.31 -1.17 10.94
CA GLY A 18 -11.28 -0.13 10.56
C GLY A 18 -12.59 -0.27 11.35
N PRO A 19 -13.16 0.83 11.90
CA PRO A 19 -12.76 2.24 11.71
C PRO A 19 -11.77 2.78 12.76
N LEU A 20 -11.29 1.95 13.70
CA LEU A 20 -10.55 2.38 14.89
C LEU A 20 -9.29 3.23 14.61
N PRO A 21 -8.45 2.93 13.58
CA PRO A 21 -7.34 3.83 13.20
C PRO A 21 -7.78 5.25 12.88
N LEU A 22 -8.98 5.44 12.29
CA LEU A 22 -9.51 6.75 11.92
C LEU A 22 -10.13 7.48 13.12
N LEU A 23 -10.62 6.73 14.11
CA LEU A 23 -11.21 7.28 15.33
C LEU A 23 -10.17 7.63 16.40
N GLY A 24 -8.88 7.35 16.14
CA GLY A 24 -7.80 7.64 17.08
C GLY A 24 -7.74 6.67 18.25
N ASP A 25 -8.23 5.44 18.06
CA ASP A 25 -8.16 4.40 19.09
C ASP A 25 -6.70 4.13 19.48
N GLU A 26 -6.43 4.10 20.79
CA GLU A 26 -5.07 3.97 21.33
C GLU A 26 -4.38 2.68 20.86
N SER A 27 -5.13 1.59 20.67
CA SER A 27 -4.57 0.31 20.23
C SER A 27 -4.05 0.35 18.78
N HIS A 28 -4.43 1.36 18.00
CA HIS A 28 -4.04 1.52 16.59
C HIS A 28 -3.00 2.62 16.35
N LEU A 29 -2.52 3.29 17.40
CA LEU A 29 -1.55 4.38 17.26
C LEU A 29 -0.26 3.95 16.56
N ALA A 30 0.26 2.76 16.88
CA ALA A 30 1.48 2.24 16.24
C ALA A 30 1.30 2.05 14.73
N LEU A 31 0.16 1.50 14.30
CA LEU A 31 -0.19 1.35 12.88
C LEU A 31 -0.26 2.71 12.19
N VAL A 32 -0.96 3.67 12.78
CA VAL A 32 -1.14 5.01 12.22
C VAL A 32 0.19 5.76 12.11
N SER A 33 1.03 5.70 13.16
CA SER A 33 2.35 6.33 13.16
C SER A 33 3.26 5.72 12.09
N PHE A 34 3.32 4.38 12.00
CA PHE A 34 4.10 3.69 10.97
C PHE A 34 3.70 4.14 9.57
N LEU A 35 2.40 4.15 9.25
CA LEU A 35 1.91 4.53 7.92
C LEU A 35 2.21 5.99 7.58
N LYS A 36 2.18 6.90 8.57
CA LYS A 36 2.57 8.30 8.37
C LYS A 36 4.07 8.44 8.13
N GLU A 37 4.89 7.82 8.97
CA GLU A 37 6.34 7.97 8.94
C GLU A 37 6.98 7.31 7.72
N ILE A 38 6.53 6.10 7.34
CA ILE A 38 7.14 5.37 6.23
C ILE A 38 7.05 6.14 4.92
N THR A 39 5.95 6.87 4.68
CA THR A 39 5.75 7.65 3.46
C THR A 39 6.79 8.76 3.27
N LEU A 40 7.40 9.26 4.36
CA LEU A 40 8.45 10.27 4.30
C LEU A 40 9.77 9.73 3.75
N SER A 41 9.97 8.41 3.79
CA SER A 41 11.18 7.73 3.32
C SER A 41 11.10 7.23 1.88
N LEU A 42 9.90 7.24 1.27
CA LEU A 42 9.66 6.69 -0.06
C LEU A 42 9.78 7.79 -1.12
N PRO A 43 10.50 7.54 -2.23
CA PRO A 43 10.49 8.46 -3.36
C PRO A 43 9.10 8.49 -3.99
N LEU A 44 8.73 9.61 -4.61
CA LEU A 44 7.48 9.73 -5.34
C LEU A 44 7.49 8.74 -6.53
N PRO A 45 6.60 7.74 -6.56
CA PRO A 45 6.60 6.76 -7.65
C PRO A 45 5.86 7.30 -8.87
N SER A 46 6.28 6.91 -10.07
CA SER A 46 5.52 7.15 -11.31
C SER A 46 4.30 6.23 -11.45
N SER A 47 4.27 5.12 -10.72
CA SER A 47 3.19 4.13 -10.69
C SER A 47 3.28 3.28 -9.41
N ILE A 48 2.15 2.79 -8.92
CA ILE A 48 2.08 1.90 -7.76
C ILE A 48 1.50 0.55 -8.21
N LEU A 49 2.16 -0.54 -7.80
CA LEU A 49 1.61 -1.89 -7.88
C LEU A 49 1.14 -2.28 -6.47
N ILE A 50 -0.16 -2.56 -6.32
CA ILE A 50 -0.75 -3.02 -5.07
C ILE A 50 -1.05 -4.51 -5.19
N ILE A 51 -0.61 -5.28 -4.19
CA ILE A 51 -0.97 -6.69 -4.02
C ILE A 51 -1.86 -6.74 -2.79
N SER A 52 -3.12 -7.13 -2.96
CA SER A 52 -4.12 -7.16 -1.88
C SER A 52 -4.27 -8.56 -1.32
N ALA A 53 -4.30 -8.68 0.01
CA ALA A 53 -4.67 -9.94 0.69
C ALA A 53 -6.17 -10.26 0.58
N HIS A 54 -6.99 -9.29 0.16
CA HIS A 54 -8.46 -9.43 0.09
C HIS A 54 -8.98 -9.72 -1.32
N TRP A 55 -8.09 -9.86 -2.30
CA TRP A 55 -8.48 -10.21 -3.67
C TRP A 55 -7.82 -11.52 -4.07
N GLU A 56 -8.63 -12.57 -4.07
CA GLU A 56 -8.22 -13.95 -4.38
C GLU A 56 -8.81 -14.37 -5.72
N GLU A 57 -7.98 -14.98 -6.57
CA GLU A 57 -8.35 -15.44 -7.92
C GLU A 57 -7.61 -16.76 -8.22
N ASP A 58 -8.23 -17.66 -8.97
CA ASP A 58 -7.62 -18.96 -9.35
C ASP A 58 -6.37 -18.81 -10.24
N LYS A 59 -6.23 -17.66 -10.89
CA LYS A 59 -5.10 -17.32 -11.78
C LYS A 59 -4.67 -15.88 -11.52
N VAL A 60 -3.40 -15.58 -11.79
CA VAL A 60 -2.86 -14.22 -11.69
C VAL A 60 -3.65 -13.28 -12.60
N THR A 61 -4.30 -12.30 -11.98
CA THR A 61 -5.17 -11.32 -12.64
C THR A 61 -4.70 -9.91 -12.32
N ILE A 62 -4.90 -8.99 -13.26
CA ILE A 62 -4.47 -7.59 -13.13
C ILE A 62 -5.63 -6.68 -13.52
N THR A 63 -5.99 -5.75 -12.63
CA THR A 63 -6.81 -4.57 -12.95
C THR A 63 -5.92 -3.36 -13.15
N ASN A 64 -6.18 -2.56 -14.19
CA ASN A 64 -5.49 -1.30 -14.44
C ASN A 64 -6.45 -0.27 -15.06
N GLY A 65 -6.01 0.98 -15.14
CA GLY A 65 -6.77 2.08 -15.74
C GLY A 65 -6.84 3.29 -14.81
N LYS A 66 -7.38 4.41 -15.30
CA LYS A 66 -7.49 5.65 -14.51
C LYS A 66 -8.43 5.52 -13.30
N ARG A 67 -9.43 4.62 -13.40
CA ARG A 67 -10.48 4.37 -12.40
C ARG A 67 -10.93 2.90 -12.52
N PRO A 68 -10.12 1.92 -12.07
CA PRO A 68 -10.55 0.53 -12.05
C PRO A 68 -11.74 0.36 -11.12
N SER A 69 -12.55 -0.70 -11.33
CA SER A 69 -13.55 -1.12 -10.34
C SER A 69 -12.87 -1.47 -9.01
N LEU A 70 -13.61 -1.37 -7.92
CA LEU A 70 -13.14 -1.88 -6.63
C LEU A 70 -13.02 -3.41 -6.72
N ILE A 71 -11.95 -3.92 -6.12
CA ILE A 71 -11.65 -5.34 -5.93
C ILE A 71 -11.88 -5.72 -4.47
#